data_AF-S2KT03-F1
#
_entry.id   AF-S2KT03-F1
#
_cell.length_a   1.000
_cell.length_b   1.000
_cell.length_c   1.000
_cell.angle_alpha   90.00
_cell.angle_beta   90.00
_cell.angle_gamma   90.00
#
_symmetry.space_group_name_H-M   'P 1'
#
loop_
_entity.id
_entity.type
_entity.pdbx_description
1 polymer ?
#
loop_
_entity_poly.entity_id
_entity_poly.type
_entity_poly.pdbx_seq_one_letter_code
_entity_poly.pdbx_strand_id
1 'polypeptide(L)'
;MKHYVTTDSTGRITACSPWPFPGASLCQCEVVSYPDGKFYRSDALPQVYAIPGSAEQYVGECPAGGVMMSGPRPEDVRDVSGVVTETWVASQQGSWEKISTASSRIREERDRRLEESTWIVERHRDQLASGEATTLTEGQYQAWLGYRQALRDIPQQLGFPWNGPDDPACPWPVEP
;
A
#
# COMPACT_ATOMS: atom_id res chain seq x y z
N MET A 1 15.10 -27.21 -5.40
CA MET A 1 15.69 -27.36 -6.77
C MET A 1 17.18 -27.01 -6.71
N LYS A 2 18.00 -27.47 -7.66
CA LYS A 2 19.41 -27.03 -7.77
C LYS A 2 19.46 -25.68 -8.46
N HIS A 3 20.13 -24.69 -7.86
CA HIS A 3 20.31 -23.36 -8.44
C HIS A 3 21.78 -23.11 -8.75
N TYR A 4 22.07 -22.48 -9.89
CA TYR A 4 23.38 -21.95 -10.23
C TYR A 4 23.41 -20.46 -9.89
N VAL A 5 24.44 -20.00 -9.19
CA VAL A 5 24.54 -18.62 -8.68
C VAL A 5 25.90 -18.01 -8.94
N THR A 6 25.92 -16.68 -9.11
CA THR A 6 27.13 -15.86 -9.01
C THR A 6 27.09 -15.05 -7.72
N THR A 7 28.21 -14.94 -7.03
CA THR A 7 28.35 -14.11 -5.83
C THR A 7 29.37 -13.00 -6.03
N ASP A 8 29.17 -11.85 -5.39
CA ASP A 8 30.19 -10.80 -5.32
C ASP A 8 31.30 -11.14 -4.30
N SER A 9 32.25 -10.22 -4.12
CA SER A 9 33.35 -10.37 -3.15
C SER A 9 32.92 -10.43 -1.69
N THR A 10 31.68 -10.03 -1.40
CA THR A 10 31.07 -10.11 -0.06
C THR A 10 30.27 -11.40 0.15
N GLY A 11 30.17 -12.25 -0.88
CA GLY A 11 29.42 -13.50 -0.86
C GLY A 11 27.92 -13.33 -1.15
N ARG A 12 27.48 -12.13 -1.56
CA ARG A 12 26.07 -11.87 -1.90
C ARG A 12 25.75 -12.35 -3.31
N ILE A 13 24.62 -13.01 -3.47
CA ILE A 13 24.17 -13.50 -4.79
C ILE A 13 23.78 -12.31 -5.68
N THR A 14 24.38 -12.26 -6.87
CA THR A 14 24.13 -11.21 -7.88
C THR A 14 23.30 -11.73 -9.05
N ALA A 15 23.34 -13.03 -9.34
CA ALA A 15 22.47 -13.68 -10.32
C ALA A 15 22.18 -15.13 -9.90
N CYS A 16 21.00 -15.62 -10.24
CA CYS A 16 20.54 -16.98 -9.96
C CYS A 16 19.77 -17.53 -11.16
N SER A 17 20.00 -18.80 -11.50
CA SER A 17 19.29 -19.51 -12.57
C SER A 17 19.11 -21.00 -12.24
N PRO A 18 18.03 -21.65 -12.67
CA PRO A 18 17.90 -23.11 -12.60
C PRO A 18 18.87 -23.83 -13.56
N TRP A 19 19.47 -23.12 -14.52
CA TRP A 19 20.41 -23.66 -15.52
C TRP A 19 21.82 -23.09 -15.32
N PRO A 20 22.89 -23.83 -15.65
CA PRO A 20 24.26 -23.31 -15.59
C PRO A 20 24.47 -22.14 -16.56
N PHE A 21 25.25 -21.14 -16.16
CA PHE A 21 25.63 -19.99 -16.98
C PHE A 21 27.09 -19.58 -16.71
N PRO A 22 27.73 -18.82 -17.61
CA PRO A 22 29.15 -18.47 -17.46
C PRO A 22 29.45 -17.77 -16.13
N GLY A 23 30.45 -18.27 -15.40
CA GLY A 23 30.85 -17.74 -14.09
C GLY A 23 29.98 -18.20 -12.92
N ALA A 24 28.91 -18.96 -13.16
CA ALA A 24 28.06 -19.48 -12.09
C ALA A 24 28.65 -20.71 -11.41
N SER A 25 28.43 -20.80 -10.11
CA SER A 25 28.73 -21.98 -9.30
C SER A 25 27.44 -22.67 -8.87
N LEU A 26 27.48 -23.99 -8.69
CA LEU A 26 26.32 -24.74 -8.21
C LEU A 26 26.10 -24.45 -6.72
N CYS A 27 24.94 -23.90 -6.37
CA CYS A 27 24.53 -23.72 -4.99
C CYS A 27 24.08 -25.07 -4.41
N GLN A 28 24.62 -25.44 -3.24
CA GLN A 28 24.24 -26.68 -2.55
C GLN A 28 22.93 -26.53 -1.75
N CYS A 29 22.49 -25.30 -1.51
CA CYS A 29 21.24 -24.97 -0.84
C CYS A 29 20.23 -24.35 -1.83
N GLU A 30 18.98 -24.22 -1.39
CA GLU A 30 17.96 -23.47 -2.13
C GLU A 30 18.24 -21.97 -2.07
N VAL A 31 17.82 -21.23 -3.10
CA VAL A 31 17.95 -19.77 -3.19
C VAL A 31 16.56 -19.16 -3.13
N VAL A 32 16.35 -18.27 -2.17
CA VAL A 32 15.07 -17.60 -1.92
C VAL A 32 15.16 -16.16 -2.43
N SER A 33 14.16 -15.73 -3.19
CA SER A 33 13.99 -14.31 -3.54
C SER A 33 13.30 -13.60 -2.39
N TYR A 34 13.85 -12.48 -1.96
CA TYR A 34 13.19 -11.60 -1.00
C TYR A 34 12.45 -10.48 -1.75
N PRO A 35 11.45 -9.84 -1.11
CA PRO A 35 10.72 -8.72 -1.72
C PRO A 35 11.59 -7.51 -2.10
N ASP A 36 12.82 -7.42 -1.57
CA ASP A 36 13.80 -6.39 -1.93
C ASP A 36 14.52 -6.65 -3.27
N GLY A 37 14.10 -7.69 -4.01
CA GLY A 37 14.64 -8.08 -5.30
C GLY A 37 15.99 -8.81 -5.21
N LYS A 38 16.44 -9.17 -4.00
CA LYS A 38 17.70 -9.89 -3.80
C LYS A 38 17.48 -11.38 -3.61
N PHE A 39 18.54 -12.12 -3.91
CA PHE A 39 18.60 -13.56 -3.73
C PHE A 39 19.41 -13.89 -2.48
N TYR A 40 18.85 -14.75 -1.64
CA TYR A 40 19.48 -15.21 -0.41
C TYR A 40 19.58 -16.72 -0.40
N ARG A 41 20.66 -17.23 0.19
CA ARG A 41 20.81 -18.66 0.41
C ARG A 41 19.94 -19.10 1.58
N SER A 42 19.17 -20.18 1.40
CA SER A 42 18.32 -20.75 2.45
C SER A 42 19.08 -21.21 3.70
N ASP A 43 20.35 -21.56 3.59
CA ASP A 43 21.21 -21.95 4.71
C ASP A 43 21.86 -20.78 5.45
N ALA A 44 21.76 -19.57 4.91
CA ALA A 44 22.30 -18.33 5.46
C ALA A 44 21.31 -17.18 5.26
N LEU A 45 20.06 -17.40 5.69
CA LEU A 45 19.02 -16.38 5.58
C LEU A 45 19.34 -15.20 6.49
N PRO A 46 19.32 -13.97 5.96
CA PRO A 46 19.48 -12.78 6.79
C PRO A 46 18.31 -12.67 7.77
N GLN A 47 18.58 -12.10 8.93
CA GLN A 47 17.51 -11.75 9.87
C GLN A 47 16.59 -10.70 9.25
N VAL A 48 15.30 -10.86 9.50
CA VAL A 48 14.26 -9.95 9.05
C VAL A 48 13.81 -9.12 10.22
N TYR A 49 13.64 -7.82 9.98
CA TYR A 49 13.15 -6.86 10.95
C TYR A 49 11.98 -6.08 10.37
N ALA A 50 11.10 -5.59 11.23
CA ALA A 50 10.03 -4.69 10.85
C ALA A 50 9.64 -3.80 12.03
N ILE A 51 9.08 -2.62 11.73
CA ILE A 51 8.55 -1.72 12.76
C ILE A 51 7.11 -2.18 13.08
N PRO A 52 6.75 -2.43 14.36
CA PRO A 52 5.40 -2.83 14.71
C PRO A 52 4.33 -1.86 14.14
N GLY A 53 3.30 -2.41 13.52
CA GLY A 53 2.25 -1.68 12.80
C GLY A 53 2.59 -1.32 11.36
N SER A 54 3.83 -1.54 10.90
CA SER A 54 4.25 -1.30 9.52
C SER A 54 4.21 -2.59 8.69
N ALA A 55 3.95 -2.43 7.38
CA ALA A 55 4.09 -3.47 6.37
C ALA A 55 5.51 -3.51 5.75
N GLU A 56 6.40 -2.61 6.19
CA GLU A 56 7.77 -2.54 5.69
C GLU A 56 8.67 -3.60 6.34
N GLN A 57 9.41 -4.30 5.48
CA GLN A 57 10.39 -5.31 5.87
C GLN A 57 11.81 -4.77 5.66
N TYR A 58 12.65 -4.98 6.67
CA TYR A 58 14.08 -4.64 6.68
C TYR A 58 14.89 -5.94 6.78
N VAL A 59 15.96 -6.05 6.00
CA VAL A 59 16.74 -7.29 5.89
C VAL A 59 18.17 -7.01 6.33
N GLY A 60 18.65 -7.75 7.32
CA GLY A 60 20.02 -7.67 7.85
C GLY A 60 20.25 -6.52 8.83
N GLU A 61 19.65 -5.35 8.62
CA GLU A 61 19.75 -4.21 9.53
C GLU A 61 18.46 -4.01 10.33
N CYS A 62 18.60 -3.89 11.65
CA CYS A 62 17.48 -3.60 12.54
C CYS A 62 17.24 -2.07 12.59
N PRO A 63 16.09 -1.57 12.11
CA PRO A 63 15.75 -0.16 12.20
C PRO A 63 15.47 0.25 13.66
N ALA A 64 15.53 1.55 13.96
CA ALA A 64 15.17 2.06 15.27
C ALA A 64 13.69 1.72 15.60
N GLY A 65 13.47 1.02 16.72
CA GLY A 65 12.14 0.53 17.09
C GLY A 65 11.69 -0.72 16.33
N GLY A 66 12.57 -1.34 15.54
CA GLY A 66 12.31 -2.60 14.85
C GLY A 66 12.28 -3.81 15.80
N VAL A 67 11.47 -4.79 15.44
CA VAL A 67 11.44 -6.12 16.06
C VAL A 67 11.92 -7.16 15.06
N MET A 68 12.58 -8.22 15.55
CA MET A 68 13.00 -9.33 14.70
C MET A 68 11.78 -10.19 14.34
N MET A 69 11.60 -10.44 13.05
CA MET A 69 10.48 -11.21 12.52
C MET A 69 10.82 -12.70 12.44
N SER A 70 9.82 -13.55 12.64
CA SER A 70 9.94 -15.00 12.49
C SER A 70 10.22 -15.45 11.05
N GLY A 71 10.04 -14.57 10.08
CA GLY A 71 10.26 -14.83 8.65
C GLY A 71 9.99 -13.61 7.77
N PRO A 72 10.14 -13.77 6.43
CA PRO A 72 9.82 -12.70 5.49
C PRO A 72 8.33 -12.37 5.52
N ARG A 73 8.00 -11.15 5.10
CA ARG A 73 6.61 -10.73 4.97
C ARG A 73 5.90 -11.58 3.91
N PRO A 74 4.73 -12.15 4.21
CA PRO A 74 3.96 -12.88 3.20
C PRO A 74 3.42 -11.94 2.10
N GLU A 75 3.02 -12.52 0.98
CA GLU A 75 2.40 -11.76 -0.11
C GLU A 75 1.02 -11.23 0.28
N ASP A 76 0.69 -10.06 -0.26
CA ASP A 76 -0.61 -9.43 -0.10
C ASP A 76 -1.71 -10.27 -0.76
N VAL A 77 -2.88 -10.33 -0.11
CA VAL A 77 -4.05 -11.02 -0.66
C VAL A 77 -4.75 -10.09 -1.62
N ARG A 78 -4.99 -10.58 -2.83
CA ARG A 78 -5.65 -9.85 -3.91
C ARG A 78 -6.97 -10.50 -4.29
N ASP A 79 -7.93 -9.67 -4.68
CA ASP A 79 -9.16 -10.15 -5.30
C ASP A 79 -8.97 -10.46 -6.80
N VAL A 80 -10.07 -10.85 -7.46
CA VAL A 80 -10.10 -11.19 -8.90
C VAL A 80 -9.75 -10.01 -9.81
N SER A 81 -9.84 -8.77 -9.33
CA SER A 81 -9.49 -7.56 -10.05
C SER A 81 -8.03 -7.15 -9.85
N GLY A 82 -7.29 -7.89 -9.02
CA GLY A 82 -5.89 -7.61 -8.69
C GLY A 82 -5.71 -6.61 -7.54
N VAL A 83 -6.80 -6.15 -6.93
CA VAL A 83 -6.78 -5.19 -5.83
C VAL A 83 -6.39 -5.90 -4.55
N VAL A 84 -5.45 -5.30 -3.81
CA VAL A 84 -5.04 -5.79 -2.49
C VAL A 84 -6.19 -5.58 -1.50
N THR A 85 -6.75 -6.65 -0.97
CA THR A 85 -7.83 -6.65 0.03
C THR A 85 -7.32 -6.85 1.44
N GLU A 86 -6.20 -7.57 1.59
CA GLU A 86 -5.56 -7.82 2.87
C GLU A 86 -4.05 -7.66 2.73
N THR A 87 -3.44 -7.06 3.74
CA THR A 87 -1.99 -6.87 3.83
C THR A 87 -1.48 -7.41 5.17
N TRP A 88 -0.16 -7.43 5.34
CA TRP A 88 0.51 -7.97 6.51
C TRP A 88 1.32 -6.88 7.19
N VAL A 89 1.08 -6.66 8.49
CA VAL A 89 1.81 -5.72 9.33
C VAL A 89 2.55 -6.44 10.44
N ALA A 90 3.66 -5.88 10.89
CA ALA A 90 4.44 -6.47 11.96
C ALA A 90 3.75 -6.29 13.32
N SER A 91 3.65 -7.37 14.09
CA SER A 91 3.25 -7.32 15.50
C SER A 91 4.44 -6.98 16.39
N GLN A 92 4.19 -6.62 17.65
CA GLN A 92 5.26 -6.43 18.64
C GLN A 92 5.98 -7.73 18.99
N GLN A 93 5.37 -8.89 18.71
CA GLN A 93 5.88 -10.22 19.04
C GLN A 93 6.77 -10.80 17.92
N GLY A 94 7.01 -10.06 16.84
CA GLY A 94 7.84 -10.54 15.73
C GLY A 94 7.10 -11.46 14.76
N SER A 95 5.77 -11.44 14.75
CA SER A 95 4.94 -12.14 13.75
C SER A 95 4.23 -11.17 12.81
N TRP A 96 3.96 -11.61 11.58
CA TRP A 96 3.15 -10.86 10.62
C TRP A 96 1.65 -11.08 10.89
N GLU A 97 0.93 -10.01 11.13
CA GLU A 97 -0.51 -10.00 11.33
C GLU A 97 -1.22 -9.50 10.07
N LYS A 98 -2.24 -10.25 9.65
CA LYS A 98 -3.05 -9.90 8.50
C LYS A 98 -4.07 -8.83 8.87
N ILE A 99 -4.16 -7.77 8.08
CA ILE A 99 -5.14 -6.68 8.24
C ILE A 99 -5.85 -6.37 6.93
N SER A 100 -7.08 -5.88 7.00
CA SER A 100 -7.84 -5.41 5.83
C SER A 100 -7.33 -4.05 5.34
N THR A 101 -7.25 -3.87 4.02
CA THR A 101 -6.89 -2.59 3.38
C THR A 101 -8.12 -1.72 3.06
N ALA A 102 -9.34 -2.21 3.30
CA ALA A 102 -10.58 -1.55 2.88
C ALA A 102 -10.70 -0.12 3.42
N SER A 103 -10.34 0.09 4.69
CA SER A 103 -10.34 1.43 5.32
C SER A 103 -9.42 2.41 4.59
N SER A 104 -8.22 1.98 4.20
CA SER A 104 -7.26 2.87 3.52
C SER A 104 -7.75 3.18 2.11
N ARG A 105 -8.22 2.17 1.37
CA ARG A 105 -8.77 2.35 0.02
C ARG A 105 -9.97 3.29 -0.02
N ILE A 106 -10.89 3.22 0.96
CA ILE A 106 -12.02 4.14 1.05
C ILE A 106 -11.53 5.58 1.31
N ARG A 107 -10.51 5.77 2.16
CA ARG A 107 -9.94 7.09 2.42
C ARG A 107 -9.23 7.66 1.19
N GLU A 108 -8.49 6.85 0.45
CA GLU A 108 -7.84 7.24 -0.81
C GLU A 108 -8.88 7.68 -1.85
N GLU A 109 -9.96 6.92 -2.03
CA GLU A 109 -11.03 7.28 -2.96
C GLU A 109 -11.77 8.55 -2.53
N ARG A 110 -12.00 8.74 -1.22
CA ARG A 110 -12.52 9.99 -0.67
C ARG A 110 -11.61 11.16 -1.01
N ASP A 111 -10.31 11.00 -0.81
CA ASP A 111 -9.33 12.06 -1.02
C ASP A 111 -9.22 12.43 -2.51
N ARG A 112 -9.26 11.43 -3.41
CA ARG A 112 -9.35 11.66 -4.87
C ARG A 112 -10.57 12.51 -5.24
N ARG A 113 -11.77 12.16 -4.75
CA ARG A 113 -13.01 12.91 -5.04
C ARG A 113 -13.01 14.31 -4.44
N LEU A 114 -12.37 14.48 -3.27
CA LEU A 114 -12.16 15.80 -2.69
C LEU A 114 -11.18 16.63 -3.54
N GLU A 115 -10.09 16.04 -4.02
CA GLU A 115 -9.15 16.75 -4.89
C GLU A 115 -9.83 17.19 -6.21
N GLU A 116 -10.56 16.30 -6.85
CA GLU A 116 -11.29 16.56 -8.10
C GLU A 116 -12.32 17.69 -8.00
N SER A 117 -12.93 17.87 -6.82
CA SER A 117 -13.94 18.93 -6.58
C SER A 117 -13.36 20.20 -5.96
N THR A 118 -12.05 20.26 -5.69
CA THR A 118 -11.42 21.39 -4.99
C THR A 118 -11.44 22.66 -5.83
N TRP A 119 -11.02 22.59 -7.10
CA TRP A 119 -10.98 23.73 -8.00
C TRP A 119 -12.35 24.40 -8.23
N ILE A 120 -13.44 23.64 -8.12
CA ILE A 120 -14.81 24.12 -8.34
C ILE A 120 -15.18 25.12 -7.24
N VAL A 121 -14.92 24.73 -5.99
CA VAL A 121 -15.18 25.57 -4.81
C VAL A 121 -14.23 26.75 -4.74
N GLU A 122 -12.95 26.53 -5.05
CA GLU A 122 -11.93 27.60 -5.06
C GLU A 122 -12.27 28.69 -6.08
N ARG A 123 -12.55 28.33 -7.34
CA ARG A 123 -12.95 29.33 -8.35
C ARG A 123 -14.15 30.15 -7.91
N HIS A 124 -15.19 29.50 -7.37
CA HIS A 124 -16.38 30.23 -6.96
C HIS A 124 -16.06 31.27 -5.88
N ARG A 125 -15.19 30.93 -4.92
CA ARG A 125 -14.71 31.87 -3.90
C ARG A 125 -13.89 33.00 -4.52
N ASP A 126 -13.02 32.69 -5.47
CA ASP A 126 -12.20 33.69 -6.15
C ASP A 126 -13.06 34.69 -6.95
N GLN A 127 -14.06 34.19 -7.68
CA GLN A 127 -15.01 35.03 -8.44
C GLN A 127 -15.80 35.97 -7.52
N LEU A 128 -16.27 35.47 -6.37
CA LEU A 128 -16.92 36.32 -5.38
C LEU A 128 -15.97 37.37 -4.78
N ALA A 129 -14.73 36.98 -4.48
CA ALA A 129 -13.74 37.88 -3.92
C ALA A 129 -13.29 38.96 -4.92
N SER A 130 -13.23 38.65 -6.21
CA SER A 130 -12.91 39.61 -7.28
C SER A 130 -14.11 40.44 -7.75
N GLY A 131 -15.33 40.09 -7.30
CA GLY A 131 -16.57 40.73 -7.76
C GLY A 131 -16.95 40.38 -9.20
N GLU A 132 -16.43 39.27 -9.73
CA GLU A 132 -16.77 38.75 -11.05
C GLU A 132 -18.13 38.04 -11.05
N ALA A 133 -18.70 37.88 -12.25
CA ALA A 133 -19.86 37.02 -12.42
C ALA A 133 -19.45 35.55 -12.13
N THR A 134 -20.16 34.90 -11.20
CA THR A 134 -19.87 33.51 -10.86
C THR A 134 -20.29 32.56 -11.97
N THR A 135 -19.47 31.52 -12.22
CA THR A 135 -19.83 30.46 -13.18
C THR A 135 -20.93 29.54 -12.63
N LEU A 136 -20.98 29.39 -11.30
CA LEU A 136 -22.02 28.64 -10.60
C LEU A 136 -23.03 29.60 -9.96
N THR A 137 -24.29 29.18 -9.95
CA THR A 137 -25.30 29.78 -9.08
C THR A 137 -25.00 29.46 -7.62
N GLU A 138 -25.53 30.26 -6.70
CA GLU A 138 -25.41 30.00 -5.25
C GLU A 138 -25.91 28.60 -4.88
N GLY A 139 -27.03 28.16 -5.45
CA GLY A 139 -27.58 26.82 -5.20
C GLY A 139 -26.64 25.69 -5.64
N GLN A 140 -26.00 25.83 -6.80
CA GLN A 140 -24.99 24.87 -7.28
C GLN A 140 -23.75 24.87 -6.37
N TYR A 141 -23.28 26.03 -5.95
CA TYR A 141 -22.16 26.14 -5.02
C TYR A 141 -22.45 25.46 -3.68
N GLN A 142 -23.64 25.67 -3.11
CA GLN A 142 -24.07 24.99 -1.89
C GLN A 142 -24.17 23.48 -2.06
N ALA A 143 -24.63 23.00 -3.22
CA ALA A 143 -24.65 21.56 -3.52
C ALA A 143 -23.23 20.96 -3.54
N TRP A 144 -22.25 21.68 -4.12
CA TRP A 144 -20.83 21.28 -4.09
C TRP A 144 -20.23 21.24 -2.69
N LEU A 145 -20.59 22.21 -1.84
CA LEU A 145 -20.18 22.19 -0.42
C LEU A 145 -20.79 20.99 0.32
N GLY A 146 -22.07 20.70 0.09
CA GLY A 146 -22.77 19.54 0.64
C GLY A 146 -22.15 18.21 0.21
N TYR A 147 -21.85 18.06 -1.09
CA TYR A 147 -21.13 16.90 -1.64
C TYR A 147 -19.79 16.67 -0.93
N ARG A 148 -18.96 17.72 -0.81
CA ARG A 148 -17.65 17.64 -0.14
C ARG A 148 -17.77 17.33 1.35
N GLN A 149 -18.81 17.82 2.01
CA GLN A 149 -19.06 17.49 3.42
C GLN A 149 -19.44 16.01 3.56
N ALA A 150 -20.37 15.54 2.73
CA ALA A 150 -20.77 14.13 2.73
C ALA A 150 -19.58 13.18 2.50
N LEU A 151 -18.64 13.54 1.62
CA LEU A 151 -17.38 12.80 1.44
C LEU A 151 -16.54 12.74 2.73
N ARG A 152 -16.38 13.87 3.44
CA ARG A 152 -15.62 13.91 4.71
C ARG A 152 -16.26 13.07 5.81
N ASP A 153 -17.57 12.93 5.77
CA ASP A 153 -18.33 12.20 6.78
C ASP A 153 -18.28 10.68 6.57
N ILE A 154 -17.90 10.17 5.37
CA ILE A 154 -17.86 8.73 5.05
C ILE A 154 -17.18 7.86 6.12
N PRO A 155 -15.97 8.18 6.63
CA PRO A 155 -15.31 7.35 7.65
C PRO A 155 -16.02 7.33 9.01
N GLN A 156 -16.99 8.22 9.23
CA GLN A 156 -17.76 8.32 10.47
C GLN A 156 -19.13 7.60 10.36
N GLN A 157 -19.48 7.11 9.17
CA GLN A 157 -20.76 6.45 8.94
C GLN A 157 -20.75 5.00 9.44
N LEU A 158 -21.95 4.51 9.77
CA LEU A 158 -22.15 3.15 10.22
C LEU A 158 -21.79 2.16 9.10
N GLY A 159 -21.04 1.12 9.44
CA GLY A 159 -20.58 0.10 8.49
C GLY A 159 -19.18 0.33 7.95
N PHE A 160 -18.53 1.45 8.31
CA PHE A 160 -17.13 1.64 7.98
C PHE A 160 -16.21 0.66 8.73
N PRO A 161 -15.20 0.06 8.08
CA PRO A 161 -14.97 0.04 6.63
C PRO A 161 -15.78 -1.08 5.98
N TRP A 162 -16.61 -0.76 4.97
CA TRP A 162 -17.26 -1.75 4.09
C TRP A 162 -16.21 -2.61 3.36
N ASN A 163 -16.58 -3.39 2.33
CA ASN A 163 -15.60 -4.21 1.60
C ASN A 163 -14.64 -3.42 0.70
N GLY A 164 -14.71 -2.09 0.71
CA GLY A 164 -13.87 -1.19 -0.05
C GLY A 164 -14.68 -0.09 -0.75
N PRO A 165 -14.03 0.75 -1.57
CA PRO A 165 -14.69 1.82 -2.32
C PRO A 165 -15.72 1.31 -3.35
N ASP A 166 -15.52 0.10 -3.88
CA ASP A 166 -16.41 -0.50 -4.89
C ASP A 166 -17.62 -1.21 -4.30
N ASP A 167 -17.73 -1.27 -2.97
CA ASP A 167 -18.86 -1.90 -2.28
C ASP A 167 -20.14 -1.07 -2.52
N PRO A 168 -21.23 -1.67 -3.06
CA PRO A 168 -22.51 -0.97 -3.23
C PRO A 168 -23.11 -0.43 -1.92
N ALA A 169 -22.72 -0.98 -0.77
CA ALA A 169 -23.13 -0.48 0.53
C ALA A 169 -22.37 0.81 0.93
N CYS A 170 -21.28 1.16 0.24
CA CYS A 170 -20.54 2.39 0.49
C CYS A 170 -21.37 3.61 0.00
N PRO A 171 -21.78 4.51 0.90
CA PRO A 171 -22.74 5.57 0.63
C PRO A 171 -22.06 6.79 0.01
N TRP A 172 -21.43 6.61 -1.15
CA TRP A 172 -20.83 7.69 -1.90
C TRP A 172 -21.89 8.71 -2.32
N PRO A 173 -21.71 10.02 -2.03
CA PRO A 173 -22.62 11.04 -2.54
C PRO A 173 -22.52 11.15 -4.06
N VAL A 174 -23.61 11.56 -4.70
CA VAL A 174 -23.65 11.82 -6.14
C VAL A 174 -23.12 13.23 -6.41
N GLU A 175 -22.29 13.36 -7.44
CA GLU A 175 -21.78 14.65 -7.90
C GLU A 175 -22.93 15.57 -8.37
N PRO A 176 -22.99 16.83 -7.90
CA PRO A 176 -24.07 17.77 -8.25
C PRO A 176 -24.13 18.23 -9.71
#